data_AF-A0A9J6GLV6-F1
#
_entry.id   AF-A0A9J6GLV6-F1
#
_cell.length_a   1.000
_cell.length_b   1.000
_cell.length_c   1.000
_cell.angle_alpha   90.00
_cell.angle_beta   90.00
_cell.angle_gamma   90.00
#
_symmetry.space_group_name_H-M   'P 1'
#
loop_
_entity.id
_entity.type
_entity.pdbx_description
1 polymer ?
#
loop_
_entity_poly.entity_id
_entity_poly.type
_entity_poly.pdbx_seq_one_letter_code
_entity_poly.pdbx_strand_id
1 'polypeptide(L)'
;MWAVETKLTPTAYGCRRRRESYDYGSLMENATWCMVPRGRRLGSFRFLEALQAGCVPVVLANGWELPFAEVLRWHGAALRADERLLLQVPDTLRSMPRRLVHAMRQRSQLLWETYFSSVDKIVLTALQPGILLQWTGMSD
;
A
#
# COMPACT_ATOMS: atom_id res chain seq x y z
N MET A 1 -9.74 -3.79 6.78
CA MET A 1 -8.34 -3.81 6.29
C MET A 1 -7.53 -4.54 7.34
N TRP A 2 -6.66 -5.48 6.97
CA TRP A 2 -5.78 -6.11 7.97
C TRP A 2 -4.46 -5.34 7.96
N ALA A 3 -4.22 -4.55 8.98
CA ALA A 3 -2.93 -3.94 9.26
C ALA A 3 -2.04 -5.00 9.92
N VAL A 4 -0.88 -5.28 9.34
CA VAL A 4 0.15 -6.10 9.99
C VAL A 4 1.21 -5.15 10.53
N GLU A 5 1.14 -4.90 11.83
CA GLU A 5 2.17 -4.18 12.55
C GLU A 5 3.35 -5.13 12.85
N THR A 6 4.59 -4.67 12.67
CA THR A 6 5.78 -5.45 13.06
C THR A 6 5.96 -5.54 14.58
N LYS A 7 5.12 -4.84 15.36
CA LYS A 7 4.94 -5.00 16.81
C LYS A 7 3.57 -5.62 17.05
N LEU A 8 3.45 -6.93 16.85
CA LEU A 8 2.24 -7.64 17.24
C LEU A 8 2.14 -7.64 18.77
N THR A 9 1.28 -6.80 19.34
CA THR A 9 0.59 -7.19 20.57
C THR A 9 -0.36 -8.35 20.21
N PRO A 10 -0.54 -9.36 21.09
CA PRO A 10 -1.22 -10.61 20.76
C PRO A 10 -2.72 -10.52 20.38
N THR A 11 -3.30 -9.32 20.29
CA THR A 11 -4.75 -9.10 20.15
C THR A 11 -5.26 -8.99 18.72
N ALA A 12 -4.40 -8.88 17.70
CA ALA A 12 -4.82 -8.63 16.32
C ALA A 12 -5.31 -9.87 15.53
N TYR A 13 -5.22 -11.08 16.09
CA TYR A 13 -5.57 -12.34 15.40
C TYR A 13 -6.96 -12.92 15.74
N GLY A 14 -7.86 -12.14 16.36
CA GLY A 14 -9.16 -12.67 16.78
C GLY A 14 -10.29 -11.68 16.62
N CYS A 15 -11.39 -12.12 16.00
CA CYS A 15 -12.69 -11.49 16.15
C CYS A 15 -13.18 -11.69 17.60
N ARG A 16 -12.57 -11.01 18.58
CA ARG A 16 -13.11 -10.85 19.93
C ARG A 16 -13.92 -9.56 19.95
N ARG A 17 -15.19 -9.68 20.35
CA ARG A 17 -16.09 -8.56 20.67
C ARG A 17 -15.60 -7.82 21.92
N ARG A 18 -14.49 -7.10 21.84
CA ARG A 18 -14.14 -6.04 22.79
C ARG A 18 -14.10 -4.75 21.99
N ARG A 19 -15.11 -3.90 22.17
CA ARG A 19 -15.15 -2.52 21.64
C ARG A 19 -14.10 -1.70 22.40
N GLU A 20 -12.83 -1.91 22.09
CA GLU A 20 -11.85 -0.85 22.23
C GLU A 20 -12.07 0.04 21.00
N SER A 21 -12.45 1.30 21.24
CA SER A 21 -12.62 2.29 20.17
C SER A 21 -11.25 2.65 19.64
N TYR A 22 -10.69 1.82 18.76
CA TYR A 22 -9.43 2.14 18.11
C TYR A 22 -9.65 3.28 17.12
N ASP A 23 -8.84 4.33 17.24
CA ASP A 23 -8.74 5.32 16.19
C ASP A 23 -8.11 4.66 14.94
N TYR A 24 -8.92 4.55 13.88
CA TYR A 24 -8.54 3.89 12.64
C TYR A 24 -7.35 4.59 11.97
N GLY A 25 -7.25 5.92 12.10
CA GLY A 25 -6.12 6.70 11.58
C GLY A 25 -4.82 6.30 12.26
N SER A 26 -4.79 6.37 13.60
CA SER A 26 -3.64 5.97 14.41
C SER A 26 -3.18 4.52 14.18
N LEU A 27 -4.12 3.59 13.95
CA LEU A 27 -3.78 2.20 13.62
C LEU A 27 -3.09 2.07 12.26
N MET A 28 -3.53 2.84 11.27
CA MET A 28 -2.98 2.79 9.92
C MET A 28 -1.60 3.45 9.82
N GLU A 29 -1.36 4.54 10.55
CA GLU A 29 -0.05 5.22 10.57
C GLU A 29 1.06 4.32 11.15
N ASN A 30 0.72 3.54 12.19
CA ASN A 30 1.64 2.59 12.82
C ASN A 30 1.81 1.28 12.04
N ALA A 31 0.88 0.97 11.13
CA ALA A 31 0.93 -0.23 10.32
C ALA A 31 2.08 -0.18 9.31
N THR A 32 2.88 -1.25 9.30
CA THR A 32 3.98 -1.38 8.33
C THR A 32 3.49 -1.91 6.99
N TRP A 33 2.63 -2.94 7.04
CA TRP A 33 2.05 -3.61 5.89
C TRP A 33 0.52 -3.58 5.95
N CYS A 34 -0.11 -3.31 4.82
CA CYS A 34 -1.57 -3.22 4.73
C CYS A 34 -2.09 -4.22 3.70
N MET A 35 -2.84 -5.22 4.16
CA MET A 35 -3.41 -6.20 3.24
C MET A 35 -4.51 -5.57 2.39
N VAL A 36 -4.38 -5.73 1.08
CA VAL A 36 -5.33 -5.29 0.05
C VAL A 36 -5.86 -6.54 -0.68
N PRO A 37 -6.82 -7.27 -0.07
CA PRO A 37 -7.44 -8.41 -0.71
C PRO A 37 -8.35 -7.99 -1.87
N ARG A 38 -8.57 -8.90 -2.82
CA ARG A 38 -9.52 -8.73 -3.91
C ARG A 38 -10.88 -8.23 -3.39
N GLY A 39 -11.29 -7.07 -3.88
CA GLY A 39 -12.63 -6.54 -3.65
C GLY A 39 -13.66 -7.20 -4.57
N ARG A 40 -14.93 -7.20 -4.16
CA ARG A 40 -16.06 -7.57 -5.03
C ARG A 40 -16.55 -6.41 -5.91
N ARG A 41 -16.07 -5.19 -5.66
CA ARG A 41 -16.40 -3.97 -6.41
C ARG A 41 -15.11 -3.38 -6.98
N LEU A 42 -15.19 -2.85 -8.19
CA LEU A 42 -14.04 -2.29 -8.93
C LEU A 42 -13.39 -1.09 -8.22
N GLY A 43 -14.13 -0.35 -7.39
CA GLY A 43 -13.67 0.87 -6.71
C GLY A 43 -13.28 0.71 -5.24
N SER A 44 -12.46 -0.28 -4.89
CA SER A 44 -11.96 -0.38 -3.51
C SER A 44 -10.84 0.65 -3.25
N PHE A 45 -11.10 1.66 -2.41
CA PHE A 45 -10.10 2.68 -2.02
C PHE A 45 -8.97 2.16 -1.12
N ARG A 46 -9.06 0.92 -0.64
CA ARG A 46 -8.09 0.29 0.30
C ARG A 46 -6.63 0.41 -0.15
N PHE A 47 -6.37 0.35 -1.45
CA PHE A 47 -5.01 0.49 -1.95
C PHE A 47 -4.48 1.93 -1.78
N LEU A 48 -5.31 2.93 -2.10
CA LEU A 48 -4.96 4.34 -1.94
C LEU A 48 -4.91 4.74 -0.45
N GLU A 49 -5.82 4.22 0.38
CA GLU A 49 -5.79 4.43 1.84
C GLU A 49 -4.48 3.89 2.46
N ALA A 50 -4.02 2.71 2.02
CA ALA A 50 -2.74 2.15 2.48
C ALA A 50 -1.57 3.07 2.14
N LEU A 51 -1.53 3.57 0.90
CA LEU A 51 -0.49 4.49 0.44
C LEU A 51 -0.51 5.81 1.22
N GLN A 52 -1.70 6.39 1.42
CA GLN A 52 -1.88 7.61 2.20
C GLN A 52 -1.35 7.48 3.63
N ALA A 53 -1.60 6.34 4.27
CA ALA A 53 -1.09 6.07 5.62
C ALA A 53 0.41 5.72 5.67
N GLY A 54 1.09 5.65 4.52
CA GLY A 54 2.50 5.24 4.43
C GLY A 54 2.75 3.78 4.74
N CYS A 55 1.68 2.99 4.70
CA CYS A 55 1.68 1.57 4.91
C CYS A 55 1.94 0.87 3.57
N VAL A 56 2.88 -0.07 3.52
CA VAL A 56 3.20 -0.74 2.26
C VAL A 56 2.03 -1.67 1.88
N PRO A 57 1.37 -1.48 0.73
CA PRO A 57 0.25 -2.31 0.32
C PRO A 57 0.72 -3.72 -0.04
N VAL A 58 0.06 -4.72 0.52
CA VAL A 58 0.22 -6.15 0.23
C VAL A 58 -1.00 -6.62 -0.53
N VAL A 59 -0.84 -6.69 -1.85
CA VAL A 59 -1.90 -6.94 -2.81
C VAL A 59 -2.15 -8.43 -2.93
N LEU A 60 -3.34 -8.84 -2.50
CA LEU A 60 -3.87 -10.21 -2.57
C LEU A 60 -5.00 -10.22 -3.59
N ALA A 61 -4.66 -9.91 -4.84
CA ALA A 61 -5.59 -9.77 -5.96
C ALA A 61 -4.89 -10.22 -7.25
N ASN A 62 -4.87 -11.53 -7.51
CA ASN A 62 -4.14 -12.13 -8.64
C ASN A 62 -4.65 -11.58 -9.97
N GLY A 63 -3.75 -11.10 -10.84
CA GLY A 63 -4.15 -10.49 -12.12
C GLY A 63 -4.81 -9.11 -11.99
N TRP A 64 -4.79 -8.49 -10.80
CA TRP A 64 -5.14 -7.08 -10.68
C TRP A 64 -3.99 -6.19 -11.15
N GLU A 65 -4.32 -5.31 -12.09
CA GLU A 65 -3.42 -4.27 -12.57
C GLU A 65 -3.46 -3.06 -11.62
N LEU A 66 -2.27 -2.61 -11.22
CA LEU A 66 -2.15 -1.49 -10.29
C LEU A 66 -2.43 -0.18 -11.04
N PRO A 67 -2.94 0.87 -10.33
CA PRO A 67 -3.18 2.16 -10.95
C PRO A 67 -1.93 2.68 -11.66
N PHE A 68 -2.09 3.12 -12.91
CA PHE A 68 -1.02 3.69 -13.73
C PHE A 68 0.22 2.79 -13.84
N ALA A 69 0.07 1.46 -13.88
CA ALA A 69 1.18 0.51 -13.97
C ALA A 69 2.08 0.70 -15.20
N GLU A 70 1.57 1.35 -16.24
CA GLU A 70 2.26 1.76 -17.46
C GLU A 70 3.24 2.92 -17.24
N VAL A 71 3.01 3.77 -16.23
CA VAL A 71 3.88 4.91 -15.88
C VAL A 71 4.67 4.63 -14.60
N LEU A 72 4.01 4.03 -13.60
CA LEU A 72 4.53 3.88 -12.24
C LEU A 72 5.22 2.53 -12.04
N ARG A 73 6.49 2.60 -11.61
CA ARG A 73 7.26 1.42 -11.19
C ARG A 73 6.91 1.05 -9.74
N TRP A 74 5.91 0.18 -9.60
CA TRP A 74 5.44 -0.35 -8.31
C TRP A 74 6.40 -1.30 -7.60
N HIS A 75 7.46 -1.77 -8.27
CA HIS A 75 8.49 -2.58 -7.64
C HIS A 75 9.12 -1.82 -6.46
N GLY A 76 9.15 -2.46 -5.29
CA GLY A 76 9.63 -1.84 -4.06
C GLY A 76 8.67 -0.83 -3.42
N ALA A 77 7.45 -0.64 -3.94
CA ALA A 77 6.42 0.21 -3.31
C ALA A 77 5.11 -0.54 -3.02
N ALA A 78 4.92 -1.71 -3.64
CA ALA A 78 3.84 -2.61 -3.30
C ALA A 78 4.36 -4.05 -3.34
N LEU A 79 3.85 -4.90 -2.46
CA LEU A 79 4.09 -6.33 -2.51
C LEU A 79 2.89 -7.01 -3.16
N ARG A 80 3.11 -7.86 -4.15
CA ARG A 80 2.08 -8.77 -4.66
C ARG A 80 2.24 -10.12 -3.98
N ALA A 81 1.16 -10.64 -3.42
CA ALA A 81 1.10 -11.96 -2.82
C ALA A 81 0.00 -12.79 -3.49
N ASP A 82 0.27 -14.09 -3.68
CA ASP A 82 -0.74 -15.00 -4.22
C ASP A 82 -1.90 -15.11 -3.22
N GLU A 83 -3.13 -14.89 -3.71
CA GLU A 83 -4.37 -15.09 -2.94
C GLU A 83 -4.42 -16.46 -2.24
N ARG A 84 -3.83 -17.50 -2.85
CA ARG A 84 -3.77 -18.86 -2.32
C ARG A 84 -2.86 -19.00 -1.09
N LEU A 85 -1.90 -18.09 -0.94
CA LEU A 85 -0.90 -18.10 0.13
C LEU A 85 -1.26 -17.13 1.27
N LEU A 86 -2.49 -16.64 1.33
CA LEU A 86 -2.96 -15.66 2.31
C LEU A 86 -2.48 -15.95 3.75
N LEU A 87 -2.54 -17.22 4.18
CA LEU A 87 -2.15 -17.63 5.53
C LEU A 87 -0.64 -17.57 5.80
N GLN A 88 0.18 -17.67 4.75
CA GLN A 88 1.65 -17.66 4.84
C GLN A 88 2.24 -16.25 4.69
N VAL A 89 1.46 -15.30 4.17
CA VAL A 89 1.87 -13.92 3.98
C VAL A 89 2.37 -13.28 5.28
N PRO A 90 1.66 -13.35 6.43
CA PRO A 90 2.13 -12.74 7.67
C PRO A 90 3.53 -13.18 8.10
N ASP A 91 3.85 -14.47 7.97
CA ASP A 91 5.16 -15.00 8.33
C ASP A 91 6.25 -14.50 7.38
N THR A 92 5.93 -14.48 6.08
CA THR A 92 6.82 -13.92 5.04
C THR A 92 7.12 -12.44 5.32
N LEU A 93 6.10 -11.64 5.64
CA LEU A 93 6.25 -10.21 5.93
C LEU A 93 7.11 -9.96 7.17
N ARG A 94 6.98 -10.81 8.21
CA ARG A 94 7.79 -10.72 9.44
C ARG A 94 9.25 -11.07 9.21
N SER A 95 9.55 -11.95 8.25
CA SER A 95 10.92 -12.34 7.92
C SER A 95 11.71 -11.30 7.11
N MET A 96 11.05 -10.25 6.59
CA MET A 96 11.71 -9.27 5.74
C MET A 96 12.71 -8.37 6.50
N PRO A 97 13.90 -8.10 5.93
CA PRO A 97 14.88 -7.23 6.57
C PRO A 97 14.35 -5.81 6.77
N ARG A 98 14.54 -5.24 7.97
CA ARG A 98 14.08 -3.88 8.32
C ARG A 98 14.51 -2.80 7.31
N ARG A 99 15.72 -2.91 6.74
CA ARG A 99 16.23 -1.99 5.71
C ARG A 99 15.36 -1.99 4.45
N LEU A 100 14.91 -3.17 4.03
CA LEU A 100 14.05 -3.33 2.86
C LEU A 100 12.66 -2.76 3.15
N VAL A 101 12.12 -3.08 4.32
CA VAL A 101 10.82 -2.57 4.76
C VAL A 101 10.80 -1.04 4.80
N HIS A 102 11.86 -0.42 5.34
CA HIS A 102 11.97 1.04 5.40
C HIS A 102 12.04 1.66 4.00
N ALA A 103 12.87 1.11 3.10
CA ALA A 103 12.94 1.56 1.72
C ALA A 103 11.59 1.43 1.01
N MET A 104 10.84 0.35 1.27
CA MET A 104 9.52 0.16 0.68
C MET A 104 8.50 1.18 1.18
N ARG A 105 8.51 1.50 2.49
CA ARG A 105 7.64 2.56 3.05
C ARG A 105 7.94 3.91 2.44
N GLN A 106 9.22 4.29 2.36
CA GLN A 106 9.64 5.56 1.77
C GLN A 106 9.18 5.67 0.31
N ARG A 107 9.37 4.60 -0.48
CA ARG A 107 8.94 4.58 -1.87
C ARG A 107 7.42 4.62 -2.02
N SER A 108 6.68 3.93 -1.16
CA SER A 108 5.21 3.97 -1.14
C SER A 108 4.70 5.39 -0.87
N GLN A 109 5.27 6.05 0.14
CA GLN A 109 4.93 7.44 0.48
C GLN A 109 5.29 8.41 -0.64
N LEU A 110 6.46 8.25 -1.28
CA LEU A 110 6.84 9.08 -2.42
C LEU A 110 5.83 8.97 -3.57
N LEU A 111 5.37 7.76 -3.90
CA LEU A 111 4.36 7.56 -4.93
C LEU A 111 3.02 8.21 -4.56
N TRP A 112 2.60 8.08 -3.29
CA TRP A 112 1.42 8.76 -2.78
C TRP A 112 1.53 10.27 -2.98
N GLU A 113 2.59 10.88 -2.44
CA GLU A 113 2.80 12.32 -2.49
C GLU A 113 2.93 12.83 -3.92
N THR A 114 3.54 12.07 -4.82
CA THR A 114 3.77 12.55 -6.20
C THR A 114 2.53 12.43 -7.07
N TYR A 115 1.75 11.34 -6.93
CA TYR A 115 0.75 10.97 -7.94
C TYR A 115 -0.69 10.87 -7.42
N PHE A 116 -0.90 10.71 -6.10
CA PHE A 116 -2.22 10.36 -5.56
C PHE A 116 -2.72 11.32 -4.45
N SER A 117 -1.88 12.23 -3.96
CA SER A 117 -2.19 13.10 -2.81
C SER A 117 -3.30 14.13 -3.06
N SER A 118 -3.73 14.33 -4.32
CA SER A 118 -4.86 15.18 -4.68
C SER A 118 -5.53 14.68 -5.96
N VAL A 119 -6.77 15.12 -6.19
CA VAL A 119 -7.50 14.82 -7.43
C VAL A 119 -6.72 15.35 -8.64
N ASP A 120 -6.16 16.56 -8.56
CA ASP A 120 -5.38 17.14 -9.66
C ASP A 120 -4.17 16.26 -10.02
N LYS A 121 -3.44 15.72 -9.04
CA LYS A 121 -2.32 14.80 -9.31
C LYS A 121 -2.78 13.52 -9.98
N ILE A 122 -3.91 12.96 -9.55
CA ILE A 122 -4.49 11.76 -10.18
C ILE A 122 -4.90 12.07 -11.63
N VAL A 123 -5.56 13.21 -11.86
CA VAL A 123 -6.00 13.65 -13.19
C VAL A 123 -4.81 13.89 -14.10
N LEU A 124 -3.77 14.59 -13.63
CA LEU A 124 -2.54 14.83 -14.39
C LEU A 124 -1.81 13.53 -14.74
N THR A 125 -1.74 12.59 -13.80
CA THR A 125 -1.13 11.27 -14.04
C THR A 125 -1.90 10.48 -15.09
N ALA A 126 -3.23 10.57 -15.10
CA ALA A 126 -4.09 9.88 -16.05
C ALA A 126 -4.07 10.50 -17.47
N LEU A 127 -4.07 11.83 -17.55
CA LEU A 127 -4.24 12.55 -18.82
C LEU A 127 -2.91 12.80 -19.56
N GLN A 128 -1.78 12.86 -18.84
CA GLN A 128 -0.50 13.25 -19.43
C GLN A 128 0.67 12.37 -18.95
N PRO A 129 0.63 11.04 -19.21
CA PRO A 129 1.75 10.15 -18.87
C PRO A 129 3.09 10.59 -19.50
N GLY A 130 3.08 11.29 -20.63
CA GLY A 130 4.29 11.80 -21.31
C GLY A 130 4.92 13.05 -20.69
N ILE A 131 4.18 13.84 -19.92
CA ILE A 131 4.70 15.11 -19.35
C ILE A 131 5.55 14.84 -18.11
N LEU A 132 5.18 13.88 -17.25
CA LEU A 132 5.99 13.51 -16.07
C LEU A 132 7.40 12.99 -16.43
N LEU A 133 7.60 12.41 -17.62
CA LEU A 133 8.92 12.02 -18.12
C LEU A 133 9.77 13.22 -18.60
N GLN A 134 9.15 14.35 -18.97
CA GLN A 134 9.89 15.58 -19.31
C GLN A 134 10.26 16.39 -18.06
N TRP A 135 9.40 16.40 -17.04
CA TRP A 135 9.68 17.15 -15.80
C TRP A 135 10.79 16.56 -14.93
N THR A 136 11.04 15.24 -15.03
CA THR A 136 12.18 14.59 -14.36
C THR A 136 13.51 14.75 -15.11
N GLY A 137 13.48 15.22 -16.36
CA GLY A 137 14.66 15.51 -17.19
C GLY A 137 14.98 17.00 -17.37
N MET A 138 14.29 17.88 -16.63
CA MET A 138 14.51 19.34 -16.66
C MET A 138 15.12 19.89 -15.34
N SER A 139 15.77 19.03 -14.55
CA SER A 139 16.46 19.42 -13.31
C SER A 139 17.98 19.21 -13.33
N ASP A 140 18.60 19.08 -14.50
CA ASP A 140 20.04 19.28 -14.72
C ASP A 140 20.27 20.01 -16.05
#